data_AF-A0A522MTV9-F1
#
_entry.id   AF-A0A522MTV9-F1
#
_cell.length_a   1.000
_cell.length_b   1.000
_cell.length_c   1.000
_cell.angle_alpha   90.00
_cell.angle_beta   90.00
_cell.angle_gamma   90.00
#
_symmetry.space_group_name_H-M   'P 1'
#
loop_
_entity.id
_entity.type
_entity.pdbx_description
1 polymer ?
#
loop_
_entity_poly.entity_id
_entity_poly.type
_entity_poly.pdbx_seq_one_letter_code
_entity_poly.pdbx_strand_id
1 'polypeptide(L)'
;MGGDVVRYGDSIVLENCDCSDPLYLGFVRRFEGRRNPLLLSTEVSEADKHPASDYQWRLLPVVGGKRKWGDPVEFADRIRLQVVDDKGNSRMLSVSHLDNRSIMAERRPTCVDSCTWWVTYTSELRVGRDGRVGPLGDLSPHLMYGDSNYVGLINGARYLSAIDDQYRILRKRTVLLDDLPDSGRATWWRVQRSLPERVAPVHAIQGASSVRTQTTHALSIA
;
A
#
# COMPACT_ATOMS: atom_id res chain seq x y z
N MET A 1 2.66 5.97 -23.33
CA MET A 1 3.66 6.53 -22.39
C MET A 1 4.18 5.35 -21.58
N GLY A 2 5.46 5.00 -21.71
CA GLY A 2 6.04 3.87 -20.99
C GLY A 2 6.21 4.23 -19.51
N GLY A 3 5.65 3.44 -18.60
CA GLY A 3 5.92 3.57 -17.18
C GLY A 3 7.39 3.32 -16.87
N ASP A 4 7.85 3.71 -15.69
CA ASP A 4 9.17 3.31 -15.19
C ASP A 4 9.13 1.87 -14.70
N VAL A 5 10.26 1.17 -14.86
CA VAL A 5 10.45 -0.21 -14.38
C VAL A 5 10.69 -0.23 -12.87
N VAL A 6 10.03 -1.13 -12.15
CA VAL A 6 10.27 -1.40 -10.72
C VAL A 6 11.56 -2.20 -10.57
N ARG A 7 12.44 -1.76 -9.66
CA ARG A 7 13.74 -2.40 -9.42
C ARG A 7 13.92 -2.79 -7.96
N TYR A 8 14.74 -3.81 -7.73
CA TYR A 8 15.17 -4.17 -6.38
C TYR A 8 15.93 -3.01 -5.72
N GLY A 9 15.56 -2.70 -4.48
CA GLY A 9 16.08 -1.56 -3.72
C GLY A 9 15.14 -0.36 -3.69
N ASP A 10 14.18 -0.29 -4.61
CA ASP A 10 13.20 0.78 -4.65
C ASP A 10 12.33 0.80 -3.39
N SER A 11 11.97 2.00 -2.94
CA SER A 11 10.87 2.21 -2.00
C SER A 11 9.57 2.34 -2.80
N ILE A 12 8.61 1.47 -2.52
CA ILE A 12 7.33 1.38 -3.21
C ILE A 12 6.17 1.61 -2.27
N VAL A 13 5.02 1.99 -2.83
CA VAL A 13 3.73 2.02 -2.15
C VAL A 13 2.80 1.03 -2.86
N LEU A 14 2.03 0.27 -2.08
CA LEU A 14 1.08 -0.71 -2.60
C LEU A 14 -0.34 -0.17 -2.45
N GLU A 15 -0.95 0.18 -3.57
CA GLU A 15 -2.34 0.65 -3.66
C GLU A 15 -3.27 -0.52 -3.95
N ASN A 16 -4.35 -0.65 -3.20
CA ASN A 16 -5.33 -1.71 -3.41
C ASN A 16 -6.31 -1.34 -4.53
N CYS A 17 -6.58 -2.27 -5.44
CA CYS A 17 -7.42 -2.03 -6.62
C CYS A 17 -8.93 -2.25 -6.41
N ASP A 18 -9.37 -2.59 -5.19
CA ASP A 18 -10.76 -2.96 -4.90
C ASP A 18 -11.67 -1.75 -4.61
N CYS A 19 -11.09 -0.58 -4.35
CA CYS A 19 -11.83 0.62 -3.99
C CYS A 19 -11.85 1.66 -5.11
N SER A 20 -12.90 2.49 -5.13
CA SER A 20 -12.93 3.74 -5.90
C SER A 20 -11.95 4.77 -5.36
N ASP A 21 -11.88 4.87 -4.03
CA ASP A 21 -10.92 5.73 -3.35
C ASP A 21 -9.62 4.97 -3.10
N PRO A 22 -8.45 5.57 -3.38
CA PRO A 22 -7.19 4.85 -3.29
C PRO A 22 -6.82 4.57 -1.82
N LEU A 23 -6.69 3.29 -1.49
CA LEU A 23 -6.24 2.82 -0.18
C LEU A 23 -4.89 2.11 -0.30
N TYR A 24 -4.04 2.30 0.69
CA TYR A 24 -2.63 1.89 0.64
C TYR A 24 -2.27 0.96 1.79
N LEU A 25 -1.45 -0.05 1.50
CA LEU A 25 -0.91 -0.96 2.50
C LEU A 25 0.11 -0.22 3.39
N GLY A 26 -0.21 -0.12 4.68
CA GLY A 26 0.70 0.40 5.68
C GLY A 26 0.82 -0.51 6.90
N PHE A 27 1.64 -0.11 7.85
CA PHE A 27 1.68 -0.70 9.18
C PHE A 27 1.13 0.27 10.23
N VAL A 28 0.56 -0.30 11.30
CA VAL A 28 0.02 0.48 12.40
C VAL A 28 1.09 0.65 13.47
N ARG A 29 1.54 1.89 13.67
CA ARG A 29 2.43 2.25 14.78
C ARG A 29 1.76 1.96 16.13
N ARG A 30 2.57 1.58 17.11
CA ARG A 30 2.13 1.40 18.49
C ARG A 30 2.46 2.65 19.28
N PHE A 31 1.48 3.50 19.51
CA PHE A 31 1.66 4.64 20.39
C PHE A 31 1.39 4.29 21.86
N GLU A 32 0.57 3.26 22.13
CA GLU A 32 0.17 2.90 23.49
C GLU A 32 -0.01 1.36 23.64
N GLY A 33 0.57 0.77 24.69
CA GLY A 33 0.12 -0.53 25.23
C GLY A 33 0.83 -1.81 24.75
N ARG A 34 1.03 -2.72 25.72
CA ARG A 34 1.73 -4.03 25.65
C ARG A 34 1.07 -5.04 24.70
N ARG A 35 1.38 -4.99 23.40
CA ARG A 35 1.34 -6.19 22.52
C ARG A 35 2.76 -6.41 21.94
N ASN A 36 3.07 -7.60 21.44
CA ASN A 36 4.44 -8.02 21.08
C ASN A 36 5.27 -6.95 20.31
N PRO A 37 6.40 -6.42 20.86
CA PRO A 37 7.20 -5.36 20.22
C PRO A 37 7.83 -5.80 18.89
N LEU A 38 7.90 -7.11 18.64
CA LEU A 38 8.43 -7.68 17.41
C LEU A 38 7.42 -7.64 16.25
N LEU A 39 6.13 -7.41 16.52
CA LEU A 39 5.05 -7.48 15.54
C LEU A 39 4.23 -6.19 15.50
N LEU A 40 4.11 -5.58 14.33
CA LEU A 40 3.13 -4.51 14.08
C LEU A 40 2.05 -5.04 13.14
N SER A 41 0.80 -4.66 13.41
CA SER A 41 -0.30 -4.98 12.50
C SER A 41 -0.16 -4.23 11.19
N THR A 42 -0.64 -4.84 10.12
CA THR A 42 -0.79 -4.16 8.82
C THR A 42 -2.24 -3.78 8.59
N GLU A 43 -2.48 -2.76 7.78
CA GLU A 43 -3.81 -2.36 7.36
C GLU A 43 -3.76 -1.66 6.01
N VAL A 44 -4.94 -1.47 5.41
CA VAL A 44 -5.11 -0.79 4.13
C VAL A 44 -6.03 0.40 4.34
N SER A 45 -5.49 1.60 4.14
CA SER A 45 -6.15 2.85 4.51
C SER A 45 -5.75 4.03 3.62
N GLU A 46 -6.47 5.13 3.77
CA GLU A 46 -6.21 6.40 3.08
C GLU A 46 -4.78 6.92 3.37
N ALA A 47 -4.23 7.69 2.43
CA ALA A 47 -2.84 8.18 2.45
C ALA A 47 -2.50 9.10 3.62
N ASP A 48 -3.48 9.76 4.24
CA ASP A 48 -3.29 10.79 5.27
C ASP A 48 -3.51 10.29 6.70
N LYS A 49 -3.93 9.03 6.87
CA LYS A 49 -4.16 8.44 8.19
C LYS A 49 -2.87 8.26 8.99
N HIS A 50 -1.78 7.89 8.33
CA HIS A 50 -0.45 7.72 8.93
C HIS A 50 0.60 8.58 8.23
N PRO A 51 1.77 8.80 8.85
CA PRO A 51 2.91 9.37 8.14
C PRO A 51 3.22 8.59 6.86
N ALA A 52 3.60 9.30 5.79
CA ALA A 52 3.86 8.71 4.48
C ALA A 52 4.88 7.55 4.50
N SER A 53 5.86 7.62 5.41
CA SER A 53 6.86 6.58 5.63
C SER A 53 6.26 5.21 5.98
N ASP A 54 5.04 5.19 6.56
CA ASP A 54 4.43 3.97 7.07
C ASP A 54 3.78 3.11 5.98
N TYR A 55 3.60 3.70 4.80
CA TYR A 55 3.11 3.05 3.58
C TYR A 55 4.24 2.66 2.61
N GLN A 56 5.48 3.08 2.90
CA GLN A 56 6.64 2.84 2.03
C GLN A 56 7.32 1.52 2.39
N TRP A 57 7.31 0.60 1.45
CA TRP A 57 7.96 -0.69 1.54
C TRP A 57 9.15 -0.73 0.61
N ARG A 58 10.34 -0.99 1.14
CA ARG A 58 11.52 -1.26 0.33
C ARG A 58 11.44 -2.67 -0.24
N LEU A 59 11.59 -2.77 -1.54
CA LEU A 59 11.65 -4.03 -2.26
C LEU A 59 13.05 -4.65 -2.16
N LEU A 60 13.15 -5.85 -1.60
CA LEU A 60 14.42 -6.54 -1.41
C LEU A 60 14.45 -7.88 -2.15
N PRO A 61 15.61 -8.29 -2.69
CA PRO A 61 15.78 -9.66 -3.17
C PRO A 61 15.78 -10.63 -1.99
N VAL A 62 15.41 -11.89 -2.24
CA VAL A 62 15.57 -12.98 -1.26
C VAL A 62 17.06 -13.23 -0.98
N VAL A 63 17.40 -13.50 0.28
CA VAL A 63 18.80 -13.83 0.67
C VAL A 63 19.26 -15.08 -0.08
N GLY A 64 20.44 -15.01 -0.71
CA GLY A 64 20.97 -16.11 -1.51
C GLY A 64 20.26 -16.30 -2.86
N GLY A 65 19.35 -15.41 -3.23
CA GLY A 65 18.74 -15.36 -4.56
C GLY A 65 19.73 -14.86 -5.64
N LYS A 66 19.34 -15.03 -6.91
CA LYS A 66 20.13 -14.56 -8.07
C LYS A 66 20.04 -13.05 -8.29
N ARG A 67 18.93 -12.43 -7.88
CA ARG A 67 18.63 -11.00 -8.06
C ARG A 67 19.45 -10.14 -7.11
N LYS A 68 19.86 -8.97 -7.60
CA LYS A 68 20.66 -7.96 -6.89
C LYS A 68 19.95 -6.62 -6.89
N TRP A 69 20.45 -5.69 -6.07
CA TRP A 69 19.99 -4.30 -6.08
C TRP A 69 20.13 -3.68 -7.47
N GLY A 70 19.11 -2.96 -7.91
CA GLY A 70 19.03 -2.32 -9.22
C GLY A 70 18.51 -3.22 -10.35
N ASP A 71 18.46 -4.55 -10.16
CA ASP A 71 17.88 -5.46 -11.15
C ASP A 71 16.37 -5.16 -11.32
N PRO A 72 15.83 -5.27 -12.55
CA PRO A 72 14.39 -5.17 -12.76
C PRO A 72 13.67 -6.35 -12.10
N VAL A 73 12.46 -6.11 -11.62
CA VAL A 73 11.59 -7.14 -11.06
C VAL A 73 10.85 -7.82 -12.19
N GLU A 74 10.88 -9.15 -12.21
CA GLU A 74 10.24 -9.97 -13.25
C GLU A 74 9.09 -10.81 -12.70
N PHE A 75 8.27 -11.34 -13.60
CA PHE A 75 7.17 -12.23 -13.24
C PHE A 75 7.71 -13.48 -12.52
N ALA A 76 7.00 -13.90 -11.47
CA ALA A 76 7.37 -15.01 -10.59
C ALA A 76 8.71 -14.81 -9.87
N ASP A 77 9.22 -13.58 -9.76
CA ASP A 77 10.29 -13.30 -8.83
C ASP A 77 9.84 -13.52 -7.38
N ARG A 78 10.79 -13.94 -6.55
CA ARG A 78 10.62 -13.99 -5.10
C ARG A 78 11.23 -12.73 -4.49
N ILE A 79 10.40 -11.98 -3.78
CA ILE A 79 10.78 -10.71 -3.15
C ILE A 79 10.62 -10.79 -1.63
N ARG A 80 11.16 -9.78 -0.95
CA ARG A 80 10.80 -9.46 0.42
C ARG A 80 10.49 -7.97 0.51
N LEU A 81 9.54 -7.59 1.35
CA LEU A 81 9.15 -6.19 1.55
C LEU A 81 9.57 -5.76 2.95
N GLN A 82 10.36 -4.70 3.03
CA GLN A 82 10.90 -4.17 4.29
C GLN A 82 10.39 -2.77 4.56
N VAL A 83 10.05 -2.47 5.80
CA VAL A 83 9.78 -1.11 6.27
C VAL A 83 10.67 -0.78 7.46
N VAL A 84 10.87 0.50 7.74
CA VAL A 84 11.56 1.00 8.94
C VAL A 84 10.52 1.70 9.81
N ASP A 85 10.38 1.26 11.06
CA ASP A 85 9.42 1.88 12.00
C ASP A 85 9.94 3.21 12.56
N ASP A 86 9.09 3.89 13.34
CA ASP A 86 9.41 5.17 13.99
C ASP A 86 10.55 5.08 15.02
N LYS A 87 10.96 3.87 15.39
CA LYS A 87 12.09 3.58 16.28
C LYS A 87 13.33 3.14 15.51
N GLY A 88 13.32 3.22 14.17
CA GLY A 88 14.44 2.83 13.32
C GLY A 88 14.62 1.32 13.17
N ASN A 89 13.66 0.49 13.60
CA ASN A 89 13.75 -0.95 13.42
C ASN A 89 13.30 -1.35 12.02
N SER A 90 14.13 -2.12 11.34
CA SER A 90 13.72 -2.82 10.12
C SER A 90 12.73 -3.93 10.43
N ARG A 91 11.62 -3.97 9.68
CA ARG A 91 10.56 -4.98 9.79
C ARG A 91 10.21 -5.50 8.41
N MET A 92 9.91 -6.79 8.33
CA MET A 92 9.53 -7.45 7.08
C MET A 92 8.03 -7.66 7.04
N LEU A 93 7.40 -7.44 5.88
CA LEU A 93 6.05 -7.93 5.64
C LEU A 93 6.07 -9.45 5.67
N SER A 94 5.31 -10.04 6.58
CA SER A 94 5.40 -11.46 6.89
C SER A 94 4.06 -12.05 7.28
N VAL A 95 3.93 -13.35 7.07
CA VAL A 95 2.87 -14.17 7.67
C VAL A 95 3.33 -14.55 9.08
N SER A 96 2.58 -14.13 10.09
CA SER A 96 2.97 -14.29 11.49
C SER A 96 3.09 -15.77 11.84
N HIS A 97 4.22 -16.13 12.45
CA HIS A 97 4.47 -17.48 12.95
C HIS A 97 3.60 -17.86 14.16
N LEU A 98 2.94 -16.88 14.79
CA LEU A 98 2.09 -17.13 15.96
C LEU A 98 0.79 -17.86 15.57
N ASP A 99 0.28 -17.59 14.37
CA ASP A 99 -1.00 -18.14 13.89
C ASP A 99 -0.96 -18.65 12.44
N ASN A 100 0.18 -18.50 11.74
CA ASN A 100 0.40 -18.85 10.33
C ASN A 100 -0.64 -18.26 9.36
N ARG A 101 -1.25 -17.13 9.75
CA ARG A 101 -2.37 -16.53 9.01
C ARG A 101 -2.33 -15.00 8.97
N SER A 102 -1.99 -14.36 10.09
CA SER A 102 -2.01 -12.90 10.18
C SER A 102 -0.86 -12.28 9.41
N ILE A 103 -1.14 -11.23 8.64
CA ILE A 103 -0.11 -10.47 7.93
C ILE A 103 0.38 -9.31 8.80
N MET A 104 1.67 -9.31 9.11
CA MET A 104 2.28 -8.44 10.10
C MET A 104 3.61 -7.86 9.57
N ALA A 105 4.01 -6.70 10.09
CA ALA A 105 5.36 -6.19 9.95
C ALA A 105 6.23 -6.71 11.11
N GLU A 106 7.06 -7.72 10.84
CA GLU A 106 7.82 -8.46 11.84
C GLU A 106 9.31 -8.07 11.83
N ARG A 107 9.87 -7.75 13.01
CA ARG A 107 11.29 -7.36 13.14
C ARG A 107 12.26 -8.52 12.90
N ARG A 108 11.84 -9.74 13.24
CA ARG A 108 12.66 -10.98 13.14
C ARG A 108 11.79 -12.15 12.72
N PRO A 109 11.44 -12.27 11.43
CA PRO A 109 10.66 -13.39 10.94
C PRO A 109 11.33 -14.72 11.30
N THR A 110 10.58 -15.69 11.81
CA THR A 110 11.12 -16.96 12.30
C THR A 110 11.62 -17.87 11.17
N CYS A 111 11.07 -17.74 9.97
CA CYS A 111 11.53 -18.43 8.78
C CYS A 111 11.56 -17.51 7.55
N VAL A 112 12.47 -17.79 6.61
CA VAL A 112 12.61 -17.00 5.37
C VAL A 112 11.32 -17.04 4.54
N ASP A 113 10.65 -18.19 4.50
CA ASP A 113 9.44 -18.37 3.70
C ASP A 113 8.27 -17.51 4.22
N SER A 114 8.19 -17.24 5.52
CA SER A 114 7.14 -16.38 6.09
C SER A 114 7.18 -14.94 5.57
N CYS A 115 8.33 -14.45 5.12
CA CYS A 115 8.51 -13.09 4.59
C CYS A 115 8.92 -13.05 3.12
N THR A 116 8.84 -14.18 2.42
CA THR A 116 9.11 -14.29 0.99
C THR A 116 7.81 -14.29 0.22
N TRP A 117 7.67 -13.37 -0.72
CA TRP A 117 6.47 -13.22 -1.53
C TRP A 117 6.80 -13.50 -2.99
N TRP A 118 6.01 -14.34 -3.63
CA TRP A 118 6.04 -14.49 -5.09
C TRP A 118 5.27 -13.31 -5.70
N VAL A 119 5.90 -12.66 -6.68
CA VAL A 119 5.29 -11.56 -7.43
C VAL A 119 4.70 -12.13 -8.70
N THR A 120 3.42 -11.86 -8.91
CA THR A 120 2.74 -12.09 -10.18
C THR A 120 2.20 -10.75 -10.65
N TYR A 121 2.10 -10.55 -11.96
CA TYR A 121 1.45 -9.36 -12.48
C TYR A 121 0.87 -9.59 -13.87
N THR A 122 -0.11 -8.77 -14.23
CA THR A 122 -0.78 -8.75 -15.53
C THR A 122 -1.12 -7.32 -15.90
N SER A 123 -1.20 -7.01 -17.19
CA SER A 123 -1.65 -5.69 -17.66
C SER A 123 -3.16 -5.50 -17.56
N GLU A 124 -3.94 -6.59 -17.53
CA GLU A 124 -5.40 -6.52 -17.57
C GLU A 124 -6.05 -7.60 -16.70
N LEU A 125 -7.17 -7.23 -16.08
CA LEU A 125 -8.01 -8.12 -15.29
C LEU A 125 -9.33 -8.39 -16.01
N ARG A 126 -9.82 -9.62 -15.93
CA ARG A 126 -11.12 -10.04 -16.46
C ARG A 126 -11.99 -10.61 -15.37
N VAL A 127 -13.26 -10.25 -15.42
CA VAL A 127 -14.32 -10.91 -14.62
C VAL A 127 -14.69 -12.22 -15.31
N GLY A 128 -14.46 -13.35 -14.64
CA GLY A 128 -14.89 -14.67 -15.07
C GLY A 128 -16.41 -14.82 -15.02
N ARG A 129 -16.92 -15.92 -15.58
CA ARG A 129 -18.37 -16.24 -15.53
C ARG A 129 -18.88 -16.51 -14.12
N ASP A 130 -17.97 -16.90 -13.24
CA ASP A 130 -18.16 -17.13 -11.81
C ASP A 130 -18.09 -15.83 -10.98
N GLY A 131 -17.88 -14.67 -11.62
CA GLY A 131 -17.76 -13.37 -10.94
C GLY A 131 -16.35 -13.07 -10.41
N ARG A 132 -15.44 -14.05 -10.43
CA ARG A 132 -14.07 -13.90 -9.93
C ARG A 132 -13.24 -13.06 -10.87
N VAL A 133 -12.37 -12.20 -10.32
CA VAL A 133 -11.51 -11.34 -11.13
C VAL A 133 -10.12 -11.94 -11.25
N GLY A 134 -9.81 -12.47 -12.43
CA GLY A 134 -8.54 -13.11 -12.76
C GLY A 134 -7.71 -12.34 -13.78
N PRO A 135 -6.45 -12.75 -14.01
CA PRO A 135 -5.59 -12.14 -15.01
C PRO A 135 -6.05 -12.48 -16.43
N LEU A 136 -5.91 -11.53 -17.36
CA LEU A 136 -6.18 -11.73 -18.80
C LEU A 136 -5.05 -11.20 -19.69
N GLY A 137 -4.42 -10.10 -19.29
CA GLY A 137 -3.48 -9.38 -20.14
C GLY A 137 -2.13 -10.06 -20.31
N ASP A 138 -1.44 -9.68 -21.37
CA ASP A 138 -0.10 -10.15 -21.69
C ASP A 138 0.90 -9.88 -20.56
N LEU A 139 1.87 -10.78 -20.43
CA LEU A 139 2.96 -10.63 -19.47
C LEU A 139 3.98 -9.63 -20.00
N SER A 140 4.06 -8.48 -19.32
CA SER A 140 5.19 -7.56 -19.50
C SER A 140 6.50 -8.24 -19.07
N PRO A 141 7.64 -7.99 -19.74
CA PRO A 141 8.91 -8.57 -19.33
C PRO A 141 9.31 -8.15 -17.91
N HIS A 142 8.88 -6.96 -17.48
CA HIS A 142 9.18 -6.40 -16.17
C HIS A 142 7.93 -5.80 -15.52
N LEU A 143 7.96 -5.74 -14.19
CA LEU A 143 6.99 -5.00 -13.42
C LEU A 143 7.19 -3.49 -13.59
N MET A 144 6.10 -2.78 -13.85
CA MET A 144 6.08 -1.34 -14.12
C MET A 144 5.34 -0.60 -13.00
N TYR A 145 5.76 0.64 -12.73
CA TYR A 145 5.04 1.55 -11.83
C TYR A 145 3.70 2.03 -12.43
N GLY A 146 2.80 2.44 -11.55
CA GLY A 146 1.54 3.10 -11.89
C GLY A 146 0.45 2.13 -12.33
N ASP A 147 -0.38 2.57 -13.28
CA ASP A 147 -1.57 1.84 -13.74
C ASP A 147 -1.27 0.77 -14.79
N SER A 148 0.00 0.52 -15.09
CA SER A 148 0.42 -0.38 -16.16
C SER A 148 0.21 -1.86 -15.81
N ASN A 149 0.25 -2.21 -14.52
CA ASN A 149 0.15 -3.59 -14.06
C ASN A 149 -0.73 -3.73 -12.81
N TYR A 150 -1.47 -4.84 -12.77
CA TYR A 150 -2.10 -5.38 -11.56
C TYR A 150 -1.19 -6.46 -11.00
N VAL A 151 -0.82 -6.31 -9.74
CA VAL A 151 0.17 -7.15 -9.04
C VAL A 151 -0.54 -8.05 -8.04
N GLY A 152 -0.20 -9.34 -8.05
CA GLY A 152 -0.55 -10.29 -7.01
C GLY A 152 0.68 -10.66 -6.19
N LEU A 153 0.55 -10.66 -4.87
CA LEU A 153 1.59 -11.06 -3.93
C LEU A 153 1.17 -12.36 -3.24
N ILE A 154 1.97 -13.42 -3.38
CA ILE A 154 1.60 -14.78 -2.94
C ILE A 154 2.62 -15.29 -1.91
N ASN A 155 2.12 -15.81 -0.78
CA ASN A 155 2.93 -16.48 0.25
C ASN A 155 2.28 -17.82 0.64
N GLY A 156 3.04 -18.91 0.53
CA GLY A 156 2.53 -20.26 0.86
C GLY A 156 1.25 -20.62 0.10
N ALA A 157 1.23 -20.36 -1.22
CA ALA A 157 0.07 -20.52 -2.12
C ALA A 157 -1.17 -19.67 -1.78
N ARG A 158 -1.04 -18.66 -0.92
CA ARG A 158 -2.12 -17.76 -0.54
C ARG A 158 -1.85 -16.33 -0.96
N TYR A 159 -2.88 -15.66 -1.42
CA TYR A 159 -2.84 -14.28 -1.91
C TYR A 159 -2.91 -13.27 -0.76
N LEU A 160 -2.07 -12.24 -0.80
CA LEU A 160 -2.24 -11.04 0.01
C LEU A 160 -3.42 -10.23 -0.53
N SER A 161 -4.45 -10.05 0.29
CA SER A 161 -5.67 -9.36 -0.08
C SER A 161 -6.10 -8.34 0.97
N ALA A 162 -6.88 -7.35 0.56
CA ALA A 162 -7.50 -6.37 1.44
C ALA A 162 -9.02 -6.59 1.47
N ILE A 163 -9.61 -6.83 2.65
CA ILE A 163 -11.06 -6.98 2.80
C ILE A 163 -11.59 -6.00 3.84
N ASP A 164 -12.88 -5.67 3.75
CA ASP A 164 -13.50 -4.72 4.65
C ASP A 164 -13.36 -5.14 6.12
N ASP A 165 -13.00 -4.16 6.95
CA ASP A 165 -13.00 -4.33 8.40
C ASP A 165 -14.45 -4.15 8.90
N GLN A 166 -15.08 -5.24 9.32
CA GLN A 166 -16.46 -5.25 9.81
C GLN A 166 -16.71 -4.27 10.97
N TYR A 167 -15.66 -3.84 11.66
CA TYR A 167 -15.75 -2.95 12.81
C TYR A 167 -15.40 -1.49 12.50
N ARG A 168 -14.96 -1.17 11.27
CA ARG A 168 -14.46 0.16 10.92
C ARG A 168 -14.79 0.57 9.49
N ILE A 169 -15.62 1.60 9.36
CA ILE A 169 -15.98 2.23 8.09
C ILE A 169 -14.71 2.79 7.41
N LEU A 170 -14.56 2.55 6.10
CA LEU A 170 -13.42 3.00 5.26
C LEU A 170 -12.04 2.41 5.64
N ARG A 171 -12.00 1.25 6.29
CA ARG A 171 -10.74 0.54 6.56
C ARG A 171 -10.83 -0.88 6.04
N LYS A 172 -9.76 -1.32 5.39
CA LYS A 172 -9.58 -2.72 5.03
C LYS A 172 -8.49 -3.34 5.90
N ARG A 173 -8.72 -4.58 6.30
CA ARG A 173 -7.70 -5.42 6.92
C ARG A 173 -7.02 -6.27 5.86
N THR A 174 -5.75 -6.56 6.09
CA THR A 174 -5.00 -7.52 5.26
C THR A 174 -5.36 -8.94 5.66
N VAL A 175 -5.54 -9.81 4.67
CA VAL A 175 -5.82 -11.24 4.85
C VAL A 175 -5.08 -12.06 3.81
N LEU A 176 -4.90 -13.35 4.13
CA LEU A 176 -4.48 -14.37 3.17
C LEU A 176 -5.70 -15.10 2.63
N LEU A 177 -5.87 -15.13 1.32
CA LEU A 177 -6.90 -15.92 0.64
C LEU A 177 -6.27 -17.12 -0.06
N ASP A 178 -6.88 -18.29 0.05
CA ASP A 178 -6.42 -19.52 -0.63
C ASP A 178 -6.71 -19.52 -2.13
N ASP A 179 -7.62 -18.66 -2.58
CA ASP A 179 -8.03 -18.52 -3.98
C ASP A 179 -8.34 -17.04 -4.29
N LEU A 180 -8.60 -16.73 -5.56
CA LEU A 180 -9.12 -15.43 -5.97
C LEU A 180 -10.48 -15.17 -5.30
N PRO A 181 -10.76 -13.92 -4.90
CA PRO A 181 -12.02 -13.58 -4.25
C PRO A 181 -13.20 -13.83 -5.19
N ASP A 182 -14.35 -14.21 -4.62
CA ASP A 182 -15.58 -14.52 -5.38
C ASP A 182 -16.07 -13.33 -6.22
N SER A 183 -15.72 -12.11 -5.83
CA SER A 183 -15.90 -10.90 -6.63
C SER A 183 -14.89 -9.81 -6.23
N GLY A 184 -14.74 -8.79 -7.07
CA GLY A 184 -13.91 -7.63 -6.78
C GLY A 184 -12.42 -7.85 -7.04
N ARG A 185 -11.60 -6.89 -6.62
CA ARG A 185 -10.16 -6.81 -6.90
C ARG A 185 -9.33 -6.77 -5.63
N ALA A 186 -9.88 -7.25 -4.51
CA ALA A 186 -9.24 -7.29 -3.19
C ALA A 186 -7.80 -7.80 -3.16
N THR A 187 -7.45 -8.75 -4.04
CA THR A 187 -6.11 -9.37 -4.16
C THR A 187 -5.14 -8.59 -5.03
N TRP A 188 -5.64 -7.67 -5.86
CA TRP A 188 -4.83 -6.98 -6.86
C TRP A 188 -4.34 -5.64 -6.32
N TRP A 189 -3.07 -5.37 -6.59
CA TRP A 189 -2.37 -4.17 -6.13
C TRP A 189 -1.78 -3.41 -7.31
N ARG A 190 -1.66 -2.09 -7.19
CA ARG A 190 -0.77 -1.29 -8.03
C ARG A 190 0.46 -0.90 -7.24
N VAL A 191 1.58 -0.80 -7.93
CA VAL A 191 2.86 -0.40 -7.36
C VAL A 191 3.12 1.05 -7.75
N GLN A 192 3.10 1.94 -6.75
CA GLN A 192 3.32 3.37 -6.90
C GLN A 192 4.70 3.76 -6.36
N ARG A 193 5.29 4.84 -6.89
CA ARG A 193 6.56 5.39 -6.39
C ARG A 193 6.40 6.08 -5.02
N SER A 194 5.26 6.72 -4.83
CA SER A 194 4.94 7.51 -3.65
C SER A 194 3.43 7.54 -3.46
N LEU A 195 3.00 8.04 -2.30
CA LEU A 195 1.62 8.48 -2.14
C LEU A 195 1.34 9.66 -3.08
N PRO A 196 0.08 9.86 -3.51
CA PRO A 196 -0.29 11.03 -4.30
C PRO A 196 0.00 12.31 -3.50
N GLU A 197 0.65 13.28 -4.15
CA GLU A 197 0.76 14.63 -3.60
C GLU A 197 -0.64 15.23 -3.50
N ARG A 198 -1.01 15.73 -2.31
CA ARG A 198 -2.22 16.54 -2.20
C ARG A 198 -2.03 17.79 -3.06
N VAL A 199 -2.80 17.92 -4.12
CA VAL A 199 -3.11 19.25 -4.64
C VAL A 199 -3.93 19.91 -3.54
N ALA A 200 -3.33 20.88 -2.84
CA ALA A 200 -4.07 21.70 -1.89
C ALA A 200 -5.33 22.22 -2.61
N PRO A 201 -6.52 22.20 -1.98
CA PRO A 201 -7.66 22.85 -2.58
C PRO A 201 -7.23 24.28 -2.88
N VAL A 202 -7.27 24.66 -4.17
CA VAL A 202 -7.15 26.06 -4.57
C VAL A 202 -8.28 26.75 -3.85
N HIS A 203 -7.97 27.37 -2.71
CA HIS A 203 -8.87 28.34 -2.11
C HIS A 203 -9.07 29.37 -3.21
N ALA A 204 -10.21 29.26 -3.88
CA ALA A 204 -10.70 30.28 -4.77
C ALA A 204 -10.59 31.57 -3.97
N ILE A 205 -9.72 32.46 -4.45
CA ILE A 205 -9.65 33.84 -4.02
C ILE A 205 -11.04 34.39 -4.32
N GLN A 206 -11.95 34.28 -3.35
CA GLN A 206 -13.22 34.97 -3.40
C GLN A 206 -12.91 36.44 -3.09
N GLY A 207 -12.79 37.19 -4.17
CA GLY A 207 -13.42 38.50 -4.27
C GLY A 207 -12.83 39.58 -3.38
N ALA A 208 -11.80 40.24 -3.91
CA ALA A 208 -11.72 41.67 -3.78
C ALA A 208 -13.02 42.30 -4.32
N SER A 209 -13.83 42.91 -3.45
CA SER A 209 -14.77 44.02 -3.66
C SER A 209 -15.57 44.17 -2.36
N SER A 210 -15.80 45.33 -1.77
CA SER A 210 -15.73 46.70 -2.28
C SER A 210 -15.59 47.66 -1.10
N VAL A 211 -14.91 48.77 -1.39
CA VAL A 211 -14.87 50.00 -0.61
C VAL A 211 -16.29 50.41 -0.22
N ARG A 212 -16.54 50.66 1.07
CA ARG A 212 -17.59 51.60 1.49
C ARG A 212 -17.02 52.63 2.44
N THR A 213 -16.93 53.83 1.88
CA THR A 213 -16.52 55.08 2.48
C THR A 213 -17.56 55.58 3.49
N GLN A 214 -17.05 56.21 4.56
CA GLN A 214 -17.64 57.27 5.39
C GLN A 214 -18.88 56.97 6.25
N THR A 215 -18.74 57.19 7.57
CA THR A 215 -19.08 58.50 8.15
C THR A 215 -18.48 58.67 9.55
N THR A 216 -17.70 59.75 9.69
CA THR A 216 -17.32 60.42 10.93
C THR A 216 -18.53 60.95 11.66
N HIS A 217 -18.62 60.73 12.98
CA HIS A 217 -19.17 61.73 13.90
C HIS A 217 -18.44 61.65 15.25
N ALA A 218 -17.72 62.74 15.54
CA ALA A 218 -17.33 63.13 16.88
C ALA A 218 -18.55 63.69 17.64
N LEU A 219 -18.58 63.52 18.97
CA LEU A 219 -19.23 64.34 20.02
C LEU A 219 -18.87 63.67 21.36
N SER A 220 -17.92 64.18 22.14
CA SER A 220 -18.04 65.26 23.14
C SER A 220 -18.30 64.73 24.56
N ILE A 221 -17.25 64.84 25.37
CA ILE A 221 -17.16 65.20 26.80
C ILE A 221 -18.45 65.14 27.64
N ALA A 222 -18.37 64.37 28.73
CA ALA A 222 -18.74 64.81 30.08
C ALA A 222 -17.81 64.10 31.09
#